data_AF-A0A386WLS5-F1
#
_entry.id   AF-A0A386WLS5-F1
#
_cell.length_a   1.000
_cell.length_b   1.000
_cell.length_c   1.000
_cell.angle_alpha   90.00
_cell.angle_beta   90.00
_cell.angle_gamma   90.00
#
_symmetry.space_group_name_H-M   'P 1'
#
loop_
_entity.id
_entity.type
_entity.pdbx_description
1 polymer ?
#
loop_
_entity_poly.entity_id
_entity_poly.type
_entity_poly.pdbx_seq_one_letter_code
_entity_poly.pdbx_strand_id
1 'polypeptide(L)'
;MVAEIIKVIDLPASLRGVELIAEMVAGANAKAGRIAPCLVATTPAPSADQLAEAKLILLGAVKRWTEAGSGAWQQQTAGPYSVATDTRQRTGYNLWPSEIEALQALCRTGGPASVFTIDTAGGGGSIHSPVCSLNFGAAYCSCGADLTGSGPLYEVFP
;
A
#
# COMPACT_ATOMS: atom_id res chain seq x y z
N MET A 1 16.26 8.48 -5.38
CA MET A 1 16.30 7.06 -5.82
C MET A 1 15.16 6.34 -5.12
N VAL A 2 14.30 5.64 -5.84
CA VAL A 2 13.21 4.85 -5.25
C VAL A 2 13.86 3.69 -4.49
N ALA A 3 13.43 3.43 -3.25
CA ALA A 3 13.92 2.26 -2.51
C ALA A 3 13.57 0.99 -3.29
N GLU A 4 14.58 0.21 -3.68
CA GLU A 4 14.38 -1.05 -4.39
C GLU A 4 14.06 -2.16 -3.38
N ILE A 5 12.83 -2.68 -3.42
CA ILE A 5 12.38 -3.79 -2.57
C ILE A 5 12.97 -5.11 -3.09
N ILE A 6 12.95 -5.29 -4.42
CA ILE A 6 13.55 -6.43 -5.11
C ILE A 6 14.56 -5.99 -6.16
N LYS A 7 15.59 -6.82 -6.36
CA LYS A 7 16.62 -6.66 -7.37
C LYS A 7 16.66 -7.86 -8.31
N VAL A 8 17.24 -7.71 -9.50
CA VAL A 8 17.41 -8.82 -10.45
C VAL A 8 18.19 -9.99 -9.84
N ILE A 9 19.14 -9.71 -8.94
CA ILE A 9 19.91 -10.73 -8.24
C ILE A 9 19.05 -11.60 -7.28
N ASP A 10 17.90 -11.10 -6.83
CA ASP A 10 17.01 -11.84 -5.93
C ASP A 10 16.22 -12.94 -6.64
N LEU A 11 16.14 -12.90 -7.98
CA LEU A 11 15.50 -13.92 -8.78
C LEU A 11 16.41 -15.15 -8.93
N PRO A 12 15.82 -16.35 -9.11
CA PRO A 12 16.58 -17.55 -9.44
C PRO A 12 17.37 -17.36 -10.74
N ALA A 13 18.54 -17.97 -10.83
CA ALA A 13 19.47 -17.79 -11.95
C ALA A 13 18.82 -18.05 -13.32
N SER A 14 17.88 -19.00 -13.40
CA SER A 14 17.11 -19.33 -14.60
C SER A 14 16.26 -18.17 -15.14
N LEU A 15 15.84 -17.22 -14.29
CA LEU A 15 14.99 -16.09 -14.68
C LEU A 15 15.78 -14.81 -14.95
N ARG A 16 17.05 -14.73 -14.52
CA ARG A 16 17.87 -13.50 -14.65
C ARG A 16 18.21 -13.14 -16.09
N GLY A 17 18.12 -14.09 -17.01
CA GLY A 17 18.37 -13.89 -18.45
C GLY A 17 17.10 -13.67 -19.28
N VAL A 18 15.91 -13.64 -18.66
CA VAL A 18 14.66 -13.44 -19.38
C VAL A 18 14.60 -12.01 -19.93
N GLU A 19 14.14 -11.89 -21.18
CA GLU A 19 13.94 -10.61 -21.83
C GLU A 19 13.03 -9.71 -20.97
N LEU A 20 13.41 -8.44 -20.82
CA LEU A 20 12.71 -7.43 -20.02
C LEU A 20 12.67 -7.68 -18.50
N ILE A 21 13.47 -8.60 -17.94
CA ILE A 21 13.42 -8.88 -16.50
C ILE A 21 13.76 -7.66 -15.64
N ALA A 22 14.68 -6.81 -16.09
CA ALA A 22 15.06 -5.60 -15.37
C ALA A 22 13.88 -4.60 -15.32
N GLU A 23 13.15 -4.46 -16.43
CA GLU A 23 11.96 -3.64 -16.58
C GLU A 23 10.80 -4.20 -15.76
N MET A 24 10.64 -5.52 -15.69
CA MET A 24 9.66 -6.17 -14.82
C MET A 24 9.94 -5.91 -13.35
N VAL A 25 11.19 -6.03 -12.91
CA VAL A 25 11.63 -5.74 -11.54
C VAL A 25 11.42 -4.25 -11.20
N ALA A 26 11.83 -3.35 -12.10
CA ALA A 26 11.62 -1.91 -11.92
C ALA A 26 10.13 -1.56 -11.85
N GLY A 27 9.30 -2.16 -12.72
CA GLY A 27 7.85 -2.00 -12.72
C GLY A 27 7.19 -2.55 -11.45
N ALA A 28 7.66 -3.68 -10.94
CA ALA A 28 7.18 -4.27 -9.69
C ALA A 28 7.47 -3.34 -8.49
N ASN A 29 8.71 -2.86 -8.37
CA ASN A 29 9.09 -1.90 -7.33
C ASN A 29 8.27 -0.59 -7.43
N ALA A 30 8.06 -0.06 -8.64
CA ALA A 30 7.27 1.15 -8.83
C ALA A 30 5.79 0.97 -8.48
N LYS A 31 5.19 -0.17 -8.83
CA LYS A 31 3.80 -0.52 -8.46
C LYS A 31 3.68 -0.68 -6.95
N ALA A 32 4.61 -1.38 -6.31
CA ALA A 32 4.66 -1.54 -4.87
C ALA A 32 4.74 -0.19 -4.14
N GLY A 33 5.65 0.70 -4.55
CA GLY A 33 5.76 2.04 -3.95
C GLY A 33 4.50 2.91 -4.11
N ARG A 34 3.73 2.72 -5.20
CA ARG A 34 2.46 3.42 -5.40
C ARG A 34 1.35 2.90 -4.49
N ILE A 35 1.26 1.58 -4.34
CA ILE A 35 0.15 0.89 -3.64
C ILE A 35 0.41 0.84 -2.13
N ALA A 36 1.67 0.71 -1.74
CA ALA A 36 2.15 0.55 -0.38
C ALA A 36 3.30 1.54 -0.10
N PRO A 37 3.00 2.84 0.05
CA PRO A 37 4.02 3.88 0.21
C PRO A 37 4.90 3.71 1.46
N CYS A 38 4.42 3.00 2.49
CA CYS A 38 5.21 2.73 3.69
C CYS A 38 6.49 1.92 3.40
N LEU A 39 6.50 1.11 2.33
CA LEU A 39 7.65 0.27 1.96
C LEU A 39 8.79 1.08 1.33
N VAL A 40 8.53 2.33 0.95
CA VAL A 40 9.54 3.25 0.39
C VAL A 40 9.73 4.50 1.26
N ALA A 41 9.01 4.59 2.38
CA ALA A 41 9.08 5.71 3.30
C ALA A 41 10.40 5.70 4.09
N THR A 42 10.91 6.88 4.42
CA THR A 42 12.10 7.05 5.27
C THR A 42 11.72 7.25 6.74
N THR A 43 10.46 7.55 7.04
CA THR A 43 10.03 7.93 8.40
C THR A 43 8.53 7.62 8.62
N PRO A 44 8.18 6.62 9.44
CA PRO A 44 9.05 5.54 9.89
C PRO A 44 9.62 4.75 8.70
N ALA A 45 10.84 4.24 8.84
CA ALA A 45 11.36 3.28 7.87
C ALA A 45 10.59 1.95 7.97
N PRO A 46 10.39 1.22 6.86
CA PRO A 46 9.73 -0.07 6.89
C PRO A 46 10.51 -1.07 7.73
N SER A 47 9.80 -1.95 8.44
CA SER A 47 10.42 -3.02 9.22
C SER A 47 11.02 -4.08 8.29
N ALA A 48 11.98 -4.85 8.82
CA ALA A 48 12.59 -5.95 8.08
C ALA A 48 11.55 -7.00 7.65
N ASP A 49 10.55 -7.26 8.49
CA ASP A 49 9.47 -8.22 8.20
C ASP A 49 8.55 -7.73 7.06
N GLN A 50 8.20 -6.44 7.07
CA GLN A 50 7.43 -5.83 5.99
C GLN A 50 8.15 -5.94 4.64
N LEU A 51 9.46 -5.69 4.63
CA LEU A 51 10.28 -5.81 3.42
C LEU A 51 10.44 -7.27 2.97
N ALA A 52 10.59 -8.22 3.90
CA ALA A 52 10.71 -9.63 3.59
C ALA A 52 9.42 -10.20 2.97
N GLU A 53 8.25 -9.84 3.53
CA GLU A 53 6.95 -10.25 2.99
C GLU A 53 6.69 -9.61 1.63
N ALA A 54 6.91 -8.30 1.50
CA ALA A 54 6.78 -7.59 0.23
C ALA A 54 7.68 -8.20 -0.87
N LYS A 55 8.91 -8.59 -0.51
CA LYS A 55 9.85 -9.24 -1.43
C LYS A 55 9.29 -10.54 -1.99
N LEU A 56 8.68 -11.39 -1.17
CA LEU A 56 8.07 -12.65 -1.65
C LEU A 56 6.89 -12.41 -2.57
N ILE A 57 6.03 -11.43 -2.25
CA ILE A 57 4.89 -11.06 -3.10
C ILE A 57 5.38 -10.62 -4.48
N LEU A 58 6.37 -9.72 -4.53
CA LEU A 58 6.89 -9.20 -5.80
C LEU A 58 7.65 -10.27 -6.61
N LEU A 59 8.41 -11.15 -5.95
CA LEU A 59 9.07 -12.27 -6.64
C LEU A 59 8.05 -13.25 -7.25
N GLY A 60 6.95 -13.54 -6.55
CA GLY A 60 5.86 -14.36 -7.07
C GLY A 60 5.22 -13.73 -8.32
N ALA A 61 4.94 -12.43 -8.27
CA ALA A 61 4.39 -11.69 -9.40
C ALA A 61 5.32 -11.69 -10.62
N VAL A 62 6.61 -11.36 -10.42
CA VAL A 62 7.60 -11.34 -11.51
C VAL A 62 7.79 -12.73 -12.10
N LYS A 63 7.90 -13.77 -11.27
CA LYS A 63 7.97 -15.16 -11.75
C LYS A 63 6.77 -15.50 -12.64
N ARG A 64 5.55 -15.20 -12.19
CA ARG A 64 4.33 -15.42 -12.97
C ARG A 64 4.36 -14.66 -14.30
N TRP A 65 4.80 -13.40 -14.32
CA TRP A 65 4.91 -12.62 -15.55
C TRP A 65 5.92 -13.22 -16.54
N THR A 66 7.02 -13.78 -16.04
CA THR A 66 7.99 -14.49 -16.90
C THR A 66 7.41 -15.78 -17.49
N GLU A 67 6.56 -16.49 -16.75
CA GLU A 67 5.92 -17.73 -17.19
C GLU A 67 4.74 -17.49 -18.16
N ALA A 68 4.07 -16.35 -18.08
CA ALA A 68 2.90 -15.96 -18.89
C ALA A 68 3.22 -15.68 -20.38
N GLY A 69 4.44 -15.96 -20.83
CA GLY A 69 4.84 -15.96 -22.24
C GLY A 69 5.62 -17.20 -22.66
N SER A 70 5.61 -18.26 -21.84
CA SER A 70 6.36 -19.51 -22.07
C SER A 70 5.84 -20.35 -23.24
N GLY A 71 4.71 -19.96 -23.85
CA GLY A 71 4.24 -20.54 -25.10
C GLY A 71 3.51 -21.88 -24.96
N ALA A 72 3.19 -22.31 -23.74
CA ALA A 72 2.60 -23.63 -23.48
C ALA A 72 1.07 -23.55 -23.34
N TRP A 73 0.35 -24.34 -24.13
CA TRP A 73 -1.04 -24.67 -23.82
C TRP A 73 -1.04 -25.81 -22.81
N GLN A 74 -1.64 -25.61 -21.65
CA GLN A 74 -1.70 -26.62 -20.59
C GLN A 74 -3.15 -27.03 -20.37
N GLN A 75 -3.47 -28.29 -20.65
CA GLN A 75 -4.79 -28.85 -20.39
C GLN A 75 -4.70 -29.79 -19.20
N GLN A 76 -5.51 -29.54 -18.17
CA GLN A 76 -5.64 -30.40 -17.00
C GLN A 76 -7.06 -30.97 -16.97
N THR A 77 -7.16 -32.29 -16.86
CA THR A 77 -8.44 -33.01 -16.74
C THR A 77 -8.47 -33.73 -15.40
N ALA A 78 -9.47 -33.42 -14.58
CA ALA A 78 -9.73 -34.05 -13.29
C ALA A 78 -11.15 -34.64 -13.30
N GLY A 79 -11.27 -35.90 -13.70
CA GLY A 79 -12.57 -36.57 -13.88
C GLY A 79 -13.41 -35.86 -14.95
N PRO A 80 -14.67 -35.45 -14.64
CA PRO A 80 -15.52 -34.76 -15.60
C PRO A 80 -15.15 -33.27 -15.80
N TYR A 81 -14.24 -32.72 -14.99
CA TYR A 81 -13.82 -31.33 -15.10
C TYR A 81 -12.55 -31.23 -15.95
N SER A 82 -12.54 -30.30 -16.91
CA SER A 82 -11.33 -29.94 -17.65
C SER A 82 -11.10 -28.44 -17.59
N VAL A 83 -9.84 -28.05 -17.43
CA VAL A 83 -9.39 -26.66 -17.47
C VAL A 83 -8.27 -26.58 -18.49
N ALA A 84 -8.35 -25.59 -19.37
CA ALA A 84 -7.28 -25.27 -20.28
C ALA A 84 -6.72 -23.89 -19.95
N THR A 85 -5.41 -23.82 -19.73
CA THR A 85 -4.68 -22.60 -19.44
C THR A 85 -3.80 -22.25 -20.62
N ASP A 86 -4.03 -21.08 -21.21
CA ASP A 86 -3.20 -20.54 -22.28
C ASP A 86 -2.07 -19.67 -21.69
N THR A 87 -0.85 -20.19 -21.59
CA THR A 87 0.32 -19.39 -21.17
C THR A 87 1.03 -18.71 -22.34
N ARG A 88 0.46 -18.80 -23.56
CA ARG A 88 0.98 -18.10 -24.75
C ARG A 88 0.58 -16.63 -24.72
N GLN A 89 -0.58 -16.30 -24.18
CA GLN A 89 -1.05 -14.92 -24.10
C GLN A 89 -0.51 -14.23 -22.85
N ARG A 90 0.36 -13.23 -23.06
CA ARG A 90 0.77 -12.33 -21.98
C ARG A 90 -0.45 -11.51 -21.55
N THR A 91 -1.01 -11.81 -20.38
CA THR A 91 -2.15 -11.09 -19.78
C THR A 91 -1.76 -9.72 -19.20
N GLY A 92 -0.53 -9.25 -19.44
CA GLY A 92 0.04 -8.00 -18.98
C GLY A 92 0.88 -8.12 -17.70
N TYR A 93 1.60 -7.06 -17.35
CA TYR A 93 2.46 -6.96 -16.16
C TYR A 93 1.73 -6.31 -14.99
N ASN A 94 0.64 -6.96 -14.55
CA ASN A 94 -0.20 -6.47 -13.46
C ASN A 94 -0.11 -7.36 -12.22
N LEU A 95 -0.18 -6.70 -11.06
CA LEU A 95 -0.37 -7.38 -9.78
C LEU A 95 -1.81 -7.91 -9.73
N TRP A 96 -1.98 -9.07 -9.13
CA TRP A 96 -3.30 -9.60 -8.84
C TRP A 96 -3.96 -8.82 -7.70
N PRO A 97 -5.30 -8.75 -7.63
CA PRO A 97 -6.01 -8.08 -6.54
C PRO A 97 -5.55 -8.55 -5.15
N SER A 98 -5.33 -9.85 -4.97
CA SER A 98 -4.83 -10.41 -3.70
C SER A 98 -3.42 -9.93 -3.33
N GLU A 99 -2.55 -9.71 -4.31
CA GLU A 99 -1.20 -9.18 -4.07
C GLU A 99 -1.25 -7.69 -3.72
N ILE A 100 -2.15 -6.95 -4.36
CA ILE A 100 -2.40 -5.54 -4.06
C ILE A 100 -2.92 -5.41 -2.62
N GLU A 101 -3.91 -6.21 -2.24
CA GLU A 101 -4.47 -6.24 -0.89
C GLU A 101 -3.43 -6.62 0.16
N ALA A 102 -2.59 -7.63 -0.12
CA ALA A 102 -1.49 -8.02 0.78
C ALA A 102 -0.46 -6.88 0.95
N LEU A 103 -0.05 -6.22 -0.13
CA LEU A 103 0.88 -5.09 -0.06
C LEU A 103 0.27 -3.90 0.71
N GLN A 104 -1.02 -3.61 0.49
CA GLN A 104 -1.73 -2.58 1.26
C GLN A 104 -1.83 -2.96 2.74
N ALA A 105 -2.06 -4.24 3.04
CA ALA A 105 -2.16 -4.74 4.40
C ALA A 105 -0.89 -4.48 5.22
N LEU A 106 0.29 -4.63 4.60
CA LEU A 106 1.58 -4.33 5.23
C LEU A 106 1.68 -2.87 5.71
N CYS A 107 1.02 -1.94 5.03
CA CYS A 107 1.05 -0.52 5.38
C CYS A 107 -0.08 -0.08 6.32
N ARG A 108 -1.00 -0.98 6.71
CA ARG A 108 -2.05 -0.60 7.66
C ARG A 108 -1.49 -0.53 9.08
N THR A 109 -1.42 0.69 9.61
CA THR A 109 -1.13 0.96 11.03
C THR A 109 -2.46 1.02 11.80
N GLY A 110 -2.72 0.03 12.64
CA GLY A 110 -3.95 -0.05 13.45
C GLY A 110 -4.89 -1.17 13.02
N GLY A 111 -5.74 -1.65 13.94
CA GLY A 111 -6.76 -2.68 13.70
C GLY A 111 -7.67 -2.33 12.52
N PRO A 112 -8.54 -3.26 12.07
CA PRO A 112 -9.19 -3.19 10.77
C PRO A 112 -9.87 -1.83 10.54
N ALA A 113 -9.19 -0.96 9.78
CA ALA A 113 -9.78 0.26 9.26
C ALA A 113 -10.85 -0.17 8.26
N SER A 114 -12.09 -0.12 8.70
CA SER A 114 -13.23 -0.37 7.83
C SER A 114 -13.35 0.79 6.83
N VAL A 115 -13.91 0.51 5.66
CA VAL A 115 -14.14 1.52 4.61
C VAL A 115 -15.08 2.67 5.08
N PHE A 116 -15.63 2.58 6.29
CA PHE A 116 -16.51 3.57 6.93
C PHE A 116 -15.97 4.15 8.25
N THR A 117 -14.71 3.91 8.62
CA THR A 117 -14.14 4.55 9.81
C THR A 117 -13.44 5.84 9.40
N ILE A 118 -14.11 6.98 9.66
CA ILE A 118 -13.45 8.28 9.71
C ILE A 118 -12.76 8.37 11.06
N ASP A 119 -11.43 8.52 11.06
CA ASP A 119 -10.67 8.87 12.26
C ASP A 119 -10.92 10.36 12.57
N THR A 120 -11.85 10.62 13.49
CA THR A 120 -12.11 11.96 14.01
C THR A 120 -11.14 12.34 15.13
N ALA A 121 -10.19 11.47 15.48
CA ALA A 121 -9.21 11.67 16.56
C ALA A 121 -7.85 12.14 16.02
N GLY A 122 -7.84 12.88 14.91
CA GLY A 122 -6.73 13.76 14.53
C GLY A 122 -6.52 14.85 15.59
N GLY A 123 -5.96 14.46 16.73
CA GLY A 123 -5.75 15.28 17.91
C GLY A 123 -4.62 16.29 17.73
N GLY A 124 -4.84 17.30 16.89
CA GLY A 124 -4.36 18.64 17.19
C GLY A 124 -5.34 19.24 18.18
N GLY A 125 -5.12 19.00 19.48
CA GLY A 125 -6.08 19.40 20.51
C GLY A 125 -6.30 20.91 20.50
N SER A 126 -7.51 21.34 20.16
CA SER A 126 -7.98 22.69 20.41
C SER A 126 -7.71 23.03 21.87
N ILE A 127 -6.79 23.96 22.12
CA ILE A 127 -6.41 24.36 23.48
C ILE A 127 -7.55 25.22 24.04
N HIS A 128 -8.10 24.81 25.18
CA HIS A 128 -9.23 25.49 25.78
C HIS A 128 -8.83 26.88 26.34
N SER A 129 -9.22 27.96 25.66
CA SER A 129 -9.08 29.33 26.19
C SER A 129 -10.05 29.57 27.36
N PRO A 130 -9.63 30.26 28.45
CA PRO A 130 -10.54 30.68 29.52
C PRO A 130 -11.76 31.48 29.04
N VAL A 131 -11.66 32.19 27.91
CA VAL A 131 -12.80 32.92 27.31
C VAL A 131 -13.90 31.96 26.83
N CYS A 132 -13.55 30.75 26.39
CA CYS A 132 -14.54 29.73 26.04
C CYS A 132 -15.43 29.38 27.25
N SER A 133 -14.88 29.33 28.47
CA SER A 133 -15.67 29.14 29.69
C SER A 133 -16.57 30.33 30.02
N LEU A 134 -16.02 31.55 29.90
CA LEU A 134 -16.74 32.77 30.28
C LEU A 134 -17.95 33.05 29.38
N ASN A 135 -17.81 32.81 28.07
CA ASN A 135 -18.82 33.22 27.10
C ASN A 135 -19.76 32.07 26.66
N PHE A 136 -19.32 30.82 26.78
CA PHE A 136 -20.06 29.63 26.32
C PHE A 136 -20.25 28.55 27.39
N GLY A 137 -19.85 28.81 28.64
CA GLY A 137 -20.15 27.96 29.78
C GLY A 137 -19.38 26.63 29.85
N ALA A 138 -18.32 26.46 29.04
CA ALA A 138 -17.44 25.28 29.01
C ALA A 138 -18.13 23.92 28.81
N ALA A 139 -19.40 23.91 28.40
CA ALA A 139 -20.17 22.68 28.25
C ALA A 139 -19.93 21.98 26.89
N TYR A 140 -19.29 22.67 25.94
CA TYR A 140 -18.98 22.16 24.61
C TYR A 140 -17.80 22.93 23.99
N CYS A 141 -16.98 22.27 23.15
CA CYS A 141 -15.82 22.87 22.49
C CYS A 141 -16.16 23.86 21.35
N SER A 142 -17.43 24.22 21.15
CA SER A 142 -17.82 25.07 20.01
C SER A 142 -17.69 26.58 20.29
N CYS A 143 -16.59 27.00 20.93
CA CYS A 143 -16.18 28.42 20.90
C CYS A 143 -15.55 28.83 19.55
N GLY A 144 -15.58 27.93 18.55
CA GLY A 144 -15.09 28.17 17.20
C GLY A 144 -13.62 27.80 16.99
N ALA A 145 -12.93 27.29 18.02
CA ALA A 145 -11.52 26.89 17.94
C ALA A 145 -11.29 25.78 16.90
N ASP A 146 -12.24 24.86 16.74
CA ASP A 146 -12.17 23.82 15.71
C ASP A 146 -12.32 24.39 14.28
N LEU A 147 -12.93 25.57 14.14
CA LEU A 147 -13.10 26.26 12.84
C LEU A 147 -11.88 27.12 12.48
N THR A 148 -11.18 27.65 13.48
CA THR A 148 -9.99 28.50 13.28
C THR A 148 -8.69 27.71 13.33
N GLY A 149 -8.69 26.51 13.92
CA GLY A 149 -7.50 25.68 14.13
C GLY A 149 -6.49 26.27 15.11
N SER A 150 -6.82 27.35 15.82
CA SER A 150 -5.87 28.09 16.68
C SER A 150 -6.46 28.60 18.00
N GLY A 151 -7.74 28.98 18.04
CA GLY A 151 -8.42 29.45 19.26
C GLY A 151 -9.81 30.07 18.98
N PRO A 152 -10.54 30.57 19.99
CA PRO A 152 -11.94 30.95 19.82
C PRO A 152 -12.15 32.06 18.77
N LEU A 153 -13.26 31.98 18.03
CA LEU A 153 -13.58 32.91 16.93
C LEU A 153 -13.71 34.38 17.36
N TYR A 154 -13.96 34.63 18.64
CA TYR A 154 -14.25 35.96 19.19
C TYR A 154 -13.05 36.60 19.91
N GLU A 155 -11.88 35.96 19.88
CA GLU A 155 -10.63 36.58 20.31
C GLU A 155 -9.94 37.22 19.10
N VAL A 156 -9.56 38.49 19.22
CA VAL A 156 -8.74 39.16 18.22
C VAL A 156 -7.28 38.80 18.54
N PHE A 157 -6.70 37.90 17.75
CA PHE A 157 -5.26 37.64 17.82
C PHE A 157 -4.51 38.85 17.20
N PRO A 158 -3.48 39.42 17.86
CA PRO A 158 -2.54 40.32 17.20
C PRO A 158 -1.70 39.59 16.14
#